data_AF-A0A7Z9QML8-F1
#
_entry.id   AF-A0A7Z9QML8-F1
#
_cell.length_a   1.000
_cell.length_b   1.000
_cell.length_c   1.000
_cell.angle_alpha   90.00
_cell.angle_beta   90.00
_cell.angle_gamma   90.00
#
_symmetry.space_group_name_H-M   'P 1'
#
loop_
_entity.id
_entity.type
_entity.pdbx_description
1 polymer ?
#
loop_
_entity_poly.entity_id
_entity_poly.type
_entity_poly.pdbx_seq_one_letter_code
_entity_poly.pdbx_strand_id
1 'polypeptide(L)'
;MAMVDMFQVEPLQDSTDLLSQPKVFRHRAAEDGYLFFAGLLDPAKVLNLREQILLVCQSHGWTQEGTNSADGLANPNLTVVESGDPRWRAFYEDVQKLRDFHHLALDDNLIQVFEVLFGESVLPHSRNICRLVFPNTALHSTPPHQDNWHIGGSEETWTAWLPCGHCPVSL
;
A
#
# COMPACT_ATOMS: atom_id res chain seq x y z
N MET A 1 20.64 -6.37 -9.18
CA MET A 1 19.26 -6.47 -8.67
C MET A 1 19.25 -7.63 -7.71
N ALA A 2 18.97 -7.38 -6.43
CA ALA A 2 19.07 -8.40 -5.40
C ALA A 2 17.84 -9.31 -5.51
N MET A 3 17.99 -10.47 -6.14
CA MET A 3 17.14 -11.62 -5.83
C MET A 3 17.61 -12.11 -4.46
N VAL A 4 17.06 -11.54 -3.40
CA VAL A 4 17.13 -12.18 -2.09
C VAL A 4 16.05 -13.23 -2.12
N ASP A 5 16.44 -14.50 -2.21
CA ASP A 5 15.51 -15.59 -2.00
C ASP A 5 14.92 -15.43 -0.58
N MET A 6 13.61 -15.16 -0.50
CA MET A 6 12.91 -15.15 0.78
C MET A 6 12.76 -16.61 1.22
N PHE A 7 13.61 -17.05 2.14
CA PHE A 7 13.66 -18.45 2.57
C PHE A 7 12.55 -18.83 3.56
N GLN A 8 11.86 -17.86 4.16
CA GLN A 8 10.80 -18.06 5.14
C GLN A 8 9.70 -17.01 4.99
N VAL A 9 8.46 -17.48 4.82
CA VAL A 9 7.24 -16.67 4.81
C VAL A 9 6.37 -17.15 5.97
N GLU A 10 6.17 -16.29 6.96
CA GLU A 10 5.28 -16.56 8.08
C GLU A 10 4.07 -15.62 8.02
N PRO A 11 2.89 -16.06 8.50
CA PRO A 11 1.72 -15.20 8.58
C PRO A 11 1.97 -14.06 9.57
N LEU A 12 1.50 -12.86 9.23
CA LEU A 12 1.53 -11.71 10.14
C LEU A 12 0.58 -11.94 11.32
N GLN A 13 1.01 -11.55 12.53
CA GLN A 13 0.19 -11.68 13.72
C GLN A 13 -0.80 -10.50 13.83
N ASP A 14 -2.10 -10.81 13.88
CA ASP A 14 -3.14 -9.80 14.05
C ASP A 14 -3.02 -9.10 15.41
N SER A 15 -3.00 -7.77 15.37
CA SER A 15 -2.85 -6.86 16.50
C SER A 15 -4.13 -6.06 16.80
N THR A 16 -5.24 -6.38 16.14
CA THR A 16 -6.52 -5.65 16.28
C THR A 16 -7.01 -5.60 17.74
N ASP A 17 -6.97 -6.73 18.46
CA ASP A 17 -7.40 -6.81 19.86
C ASP A 17 -6.52 -5.99 20.82
N LEU A 18 -5.31 -5.63 20.41
CA LEU A 18 -4.34 -4.89 21.22
C LEU A 18 -4.62 -3.39 21.25
N LEU A 19 -5.47 -2.84 20.37
CA LEU A 19 -5.80 -1.40 20.36
C LEU A 19 -6.42 -0.94 21.68
N SER A 20 -7.12 -1.83 22.38
CA SER A 20 -7.69 -1.58 23.71
C SER A 20 -6.64 -1.67 24.85
N GLN A 21 -5.41 -2.06 24.55
CA GLN A 21 -4.33 -2.31 25.51
C GLN A 21 -3.04 -1.55 25.15
N PRO A 22 -3.00 -0.20 25.27
CA PRO A 22 -1.93 0.63 24.71
C PRO A 22 -0.51 0.27 25.15
N LYS A 23 -0.33 -0.24 26.38
CA LYS A 23 1.00 -0.69 26.86
C LYS A 23 1.48 -1.94 26.13
N VAL A 24 0.60 -2.93 25.94
CA VAL A 24 0.91 -4.17 25.24
C VAL A 24 1.11 -3.89 23.75
N PHE A 25 0.27 -3.02 23.19
CA PHE A 25 0.37 -2.54 21.82
C PHE A 25 1.73 -1.93 21.49
N ARG A 26 2.17 -0.95 22.31
CA ARG A 26 3.48 -0.30 22.10
C ARG A 26 4.66 -1.24 22.34
N HIS A 27 4.55 -2.16 23.30
CA HIS A 27 5.58 -3.17 23.50
C HIS A 27 5.71 -4.07 22.26
N ARG A 28 4.58 -4.55 21.72
CA ARG A 28 4.56 -5.33 20.48
C ARG A 28 5.19 -4.57 19.31
N ALA A 29 4.82 -3.31 19.12
CA ALA A 29 5.38 -2.48 18.06
C ALA A 29 6.90 -2.30 18.19
N ALA A 30 7.42 -2.12 19.41
CA ALA A 30 8.85 -1.97 19.66
C ALA A 30 9.64 -3.28 19.47
N GLU A 31 9.06 -4.43 19.82
CA GLU A 31 9.71 -5.74 19.65
C GLU A 31 9.73 -6.19 18.18
N ASP A 32 8.59 -6.06 17.48
CA ASP A 32 8.42 -6.65 16.15
C ASP A 32 8.75 -5.68 15.01
N GLY A 33 8.68 -4.37 15.26
CA GLY A 33 8.86 -3.34 14.22
C GLY A 33 7.74 -3.26 13.19
N TYR A 34 6.62 -3.98 13.40
CA TYR A 34 5.42 -3.92 12.58
C TYR A 34 4.16 -4.17 13.43
N LEU A 35 3.01 -3.81 12.88
CA LEU A 35 1.69 -4.15 13.40
C LEU A 35 0.78 -4.53 12.22
N PHE A 36 0.02 -5.60 12.35
CA PHE A 36 -0.91 -6.06 11.33
C PHE A 36 -2.34 -6.00 11.85
N PHE A 37 -3.28 -5.57 11.00
CA PHE A 37 -4.69 -5.45 11.35
C PHE A 37 -5.56 -6.04 10.24
N ALA A 38 -6.26 -7.13 10.53
CA ALA A 38 -7.24 -7.69 9.61
C ALA A 38 -8.56 -6.89 9.71
N GLY A 39 -9.00 -6.31 8.60
CA GLY A 39 -10.29 -5.61 8.55
C GLY A 39 -10.34 -4.28 9.30
N LEU A 40 -9.20 -3.60 9.46
CA LEU A 40 -9.13 -2.26 10.08
C LEU A 40 -9.96 -1.21 9.33
N LEU A 41 -9.91 -1.27 7.99
CA LEU A 41 -10.58 -0.32 7.12
C LEU A 41 -11.87 -0.91 6.58
N ASP A 42 -12.86 -0.05 6.35
CA ASP A 42 -14.07 -0.42 5.63
C ASP A 42 -13.71 -0.95 4.22
N PRO A 43 -14.00 -2.23 3.91
CA PRO A 43 -13.70 -2.80 2.60
C PRO A 43 -14.31 -2.01 1.45
N ALA A 44 -15.46 -1.36 1.64
CA ALA A 44 -16.09 -0.57 0.61
C ALA A 44 -15.24 0.64 0.21
N LYS A 45 -14.60 1.33 1.18
CA LYS A 45 -13.70 2.46 0.90
C LYS A 45 -12.47 2.00 0.12
N VAL A 46 -11.89 0.87 0.50
CA VAL A 46 -10.71 0.30 -0.16
C VAL A 46 -11.04 -0.14 -1.59
N LEU A 47 -12.16 -0.85 -1.77
CA LEU A 47 -12.59 -1.33 -3.10
C LEU A 47 -13.00 -0.18 -4.03
N ASN A 48 -13.61 0.88 -3.51
CA ASN A 48 -13.88 2.09 -4.27
C ASN A 48 -12.59 2.78 -4.76
N LEU A 49 -11.56 2.89 -3.90
CA LEU A 49 -10.27 3.41 -4.32
C LEU A 49 -9.61 2.50 -5.39
N ARG A 50 -9.67 1.18 -5.19
CA ARG A 50 -9.19 0.20 -6.17
C ARG A 50 -9.85 0.41 -7.53
N GLU A 51 -11.17 0.56 -7.57
CA GLU A 51 -11.91 0.80 -8.81
C GLU A 51 -11.45 2.08 -9.50
N GLN A 52 -11.28 3.18 -8.76
CA GLN A 52 -10.77 4.44 -9.31
C GLN A 52 -9.37 4.27 -9.92
N ILE A 53 -8.45 3.58 -9.24
CA ILE A 53 -7.10 3.31 -9.77
C ILE A 53 -7.19 2.45 -11.05
N LEU A 54 -8.07 1.44 -11.08
CA LEU A 54 -8.25 0.58 -12.26
C LEU A 54 -8.91 1.31 -13.44
N LEU A 55 -9.77 2.30 -13.18
CA LEU A 55 -10.29 3.19 -14.21
C LEU A 55 -9.19 4.08 -14.80
N VAL A 56 -8.24 4.56 -13.98
CA VAL A 56 -7.04 5.24 -14.49
C VAL A 56 -6.20 4.26 -15.33
N CYS A 57 -5.96 3.04 -14.86
CA CYS A 57 -5.27 2.02 -15.68
C CYS A 57 -5.98 1.81 -17.04
N GLN A 58 -7.32 1.75 -17.04
CA GLN A 58 -8.11 1.59 -18.26
C GLN A 58 -7.98 2.78 -19.20
N SER A 59 -8.01 4.02 -18.69
CA SER A 59 -7.84 5.22 -19.52
C SER A 59 -6.45 5.30 -20.16
N HIS A 60 -5.46 4.68 -19.54
CA HIS A 60 -4.09 4.54 -20.08
C HIS A 60 -3.91 3.30 -20.97
N GLY A 61 -4.95 2.47 -21.17
CA GLY A 61 -4.92 1.27 -22.01
C GLY A 61 -4.21 0.08 -21.37
N TRP A 62 -4.09 0.06 -20.04
CA TRP A 62 -3.32 -0.93 -19.29
C TRP A 62 -4.13 -2.14 -18.84
N THR A 63 -5.45 -2.06 -18.92
CA THR A 63 -6.35 -3.20 -18.68
C THR A 63 -6.64 -3.95 -19.97
N GLN A 64 -6.99 -5.24 -19.87
CA GLN A 64 -7.39 -6.06 -21.00
C GLN A 64 -8.65 -5.47 -21.69
N GLU A 65 -8.65 -5.43 -23.03
CA GLU A 65 -9.77 -4.92 -23.80
C GLU A 65 -10.98 -5.88 -23.71
N GLY A 66 -12.19 -5.31 -23.65
CA GLY A 66 -13.44 -6.08 -23.59
C GLY A 66 -13.74 -6.71 -22.23
N THR A 67 -12.93 -6.47 -21.19
CA THR A 67 -13.21 -6.91 -19.82
C THR A 67 -13.66 -5.76 -18.93
N ASN A 68 -14.25 -6.06 -17.78
CA ASN A 68 -14.53 -5.05 -16.78
C ASN A 68 -13.19 -4.59 -16.16
N SER A 69 -12.94 -3.28 -16.05
CA SER A 69 -11.74 -2.75 -15.41
C SER A 69 -11.63 -3.19 -13.96
N ALA A 70 -12.77 -3.38 -13.28
CA ALA A 70 -12.84 -3.88 -11.91
C ALA A 70 -12.27 -5.30 -11.77
N ASP A 71 -12.18 -6.10 -12.84
CA ASP A 71 -11.54 -7.43 -12.78
C ASP A 71 -10.02 -7.31 -12.59
N GLY A 72 -9.43 -6.15 -12.91
CA GLY A 72 -7.99 -5.90 -12.74
C GLY A 72 -7.10 -6.72 -13.67
N LEU A 73 -7.64 -7.21 -14.79
CA LEU A 73 -6.90 -7.96 -15.79
C LEU A 73 -5.97 -7.02 -16.58
N ALA A 74 -4.66 -7.24 -16.51
CA ALA A 74 -3.68 -6.46 -17.23
C ALA A 74 -3.73 -6.74 -18.73
N ASN A 75 -3.42 -5.74 -19.55
CA ASN A 75 -3.24 -5.90 -20.99
C ASN A 75 -2.04 -6.84 -21.23
N PRO A 76 -2.24 -8.02 -21.87
CA PRO A 76 -1.20 -9.03 -21.99
C PRO A 76 -0.04 -8.62 -22.90
N ASN A 77 -0.24 -7.60 -23.74
CA ASN A 77 0.76 -7.09 -24.67
C ASN A 77 1.52 -5.88 -24.11
N LEU A 78 1.29 -5.52 -22.85
CA LEU A 78 1.85 -4.33 -22.23
C LEU A 78 2.54 -4.66 -20.91
N THR A 79 3.67 -4.00 -20.68
CA THR A 79 4.31 -3.96 -19.37
C THR A 79 4.85 -2.56 -19.16
N VAL A 80 4.50 -1.98 -18.01
CA VAL A 80 5.01 -0.69 -17.54
C VAL A 80 5.58 -0.91 -16.15
N VAL A 81 6.80 -0.44 -15.93
CA VAL A 81 7.51 -0.58 -14.65
C VAL A 81 7.70 0.80 -14.05
N GLU A 82 7.45 0.91 -12.74
CA GLU A 82 7.74 2.11 -11.96
C GLU A 82 9.19 2.55 -12.18
N SER A 83 9.35 3.67 -12.90
CA SER A 83 10.65 4.19 -13.34
C SER A 83 10.49 5.59 -13.96
N GLY A 84 11.49 6.07 -14.69
CA GLY A 84 11.41 7.28 -15.51
C GLY A 84 10.51 7.16 -16.75
N ASP A 85 9.85 6.02 -16.97
CA ASP A 85 8.92 5.80 -18.09
C ASP A 85 7.85 6.92 -18.14
N PRO A 86 7.73 7.66 -19.26
CA PRO A 86 6.70 8.69 -19.41
C PRO A 86 5.27 8.17 -19.18
N ARG A 87 4.99 6.91 -19.52
CA ARG A 87 3.68 6.28 -19.31
C ARG A 87 3.40 6.11 -17.82
N TRP A 88 4.40 5.68 -17.05
CA TRP A 88 4.29 5.59 -15.59
C TRP A 88 4.03 6.96 -14.97
N ARG A 89 4.77 7.99 -15.39
CA ARG A 89 4.59 9.36 -14.89
C ARG A 89 3.18 9.89 -15.17
N ALA A 90 2.68 9.73 -16.40
CA ALA A 90 1.33 10.16 -16.76
C ALA A 90 0.24 9.45 -15.93
N PHE A 91 0.35 8.13 -15.76
CA PHE A 91 -0.53 7.38 -14.86
C PHE A 91 -0.47 7.90 -13.42
N TYR A 92 0.74 8.09 -12.89
CA TYR A 92 0.92 8.50 -11.51
C TYR A 92 0.39 9.92 -11.26
N GLU A 93 0.54 10.83 -12.23
CA GLU A 93 -0.08 12.16 -12.19
C GLU A 93 -1.61 12.10 -12.11
N ASP A 94 -2.25 11.16 -12.79
CA ASP A 94 -3.70 10.97 -12.72
C ASP A 94 -4.14 10.32 -11.41
N VAL A 95 -3.38 9.35 -10.88
CA VAL A 95 -3.64 8.78 -9.55
C VAL A 95 -3.55 9.83 -8.46
N GLN A 96 -2.57 10.73 -8.51
CA GLN A 96 -2.41 11.84 -7.55
C GLN A 96 -3.55 12.87 -7.60
N LYS A 97 -4.43 12.82 -8.61
CA LYS A 97 -5.65 13.67 -8.67
C LYS A 97 -6.84 13.01 -7.99
N LEU A 98 -6.77 11.72 -7.65
CA LEU A 98 -7.85 11.00 -7.00
C LEU A 98 -8.01 11.50 -5.56
N ARG A 99 -9.14 12.14 -5.26
CA ARG A 99 -9.45 12.62 -3.92
C ARG A 99 -9.43 11.49 -2.89
N ASP A 100 -9.99 10.34 -3.25
CA ASP A 100 -10.11 9.21 -2.32
C ASP A 100 -8.76 8.55 -2.02
N PHE A 101 -7.77 8.69 -2.91
CA PHE A 101 -6.39 8.26 -2.65
C PHE A 101 -5.75 9.04 -1.50
N HIS A 102 -6.08 10.34 -1.39
CA HIS A 102 -5.63 11.19 -0.29
C HIS A 102 -6.50 11.07 0.94
N HIS A 103 -7.80 10.90 0.76
CA HIS A 103 -8.76 10.81 1.86
C HIS A 103 -8.62 9.49 2.64
N LEU A 104 -8.36 8.36 1.98
CA LEU A 104 -8.19 7.07 2.67
C LEU A 104 -6.98 7.07 3.62
N ALA A 105 -5.91 7.80 3.29
CA ALA A 105 -4.75 7.96 4.17
C ALA A 105 -5.06 8.74 5.46
N LEU A 106 -6.23 9.38 5.53
CA LEU A 106 -6.71 10.15 6.67
C LEU A 106 -7.88 9.43 7.39
N ASP A 107 -8.13 8.15 7.11
CA ASP A 107 -9.21 7.40 7.74
C ASP A 107 -9.04 7.34 9.27
N ASP A 108 -10.11 7.61 10.00
CA ASP A 108 -10.09 7.70 11.47
C ASP A 108 -9.52 6.44 12.14
N ASN A 109 -9.72 5.25 11.55
CA ASN A 109 -9.19 4.01 12.09
C ASN A 109 -7.65 3.95 11.97
N LEU A 110 -7.07 4.51 10.90
CA LEU A 110 -5.61 4.63 10.76
C LEU A 110 -5.06 5.67 11.73
N ILE A 111 -5.72 6.82 11.83
CA ILE A 111 -5.34 7.88 12.76
C ILE A 111 -5.32 7.33 14.18
N GLN A 112 -6.37 6.62 14.60
CA GLN A 112 -6.47 6.02 15.92
C GLN A 112 -5.33 5.02 16.20
N VAL A 113 -4.97 4.18 15.24
CA VAL A 113 -3.84 3.24 15.37
C VAL A 113 -2.56 3.98 15.71
N PHE A 114 -2.26 5.06 14.98
CA PHE A 114 -1.06 5.86 15.22
C PHE A 114 -1.14 6.68 16.51
N GLU A 115 -2.30 7.20 16.88
CA GLU A 115 -2.48 7.89 18.17
C GLU A 115 -2.26 6.95 19.37
N VAL A 116 -2.69 5.68 19.27
CA VAL A 116 -2.40 4.67 20.30
C VAL A 116 -0.90 4.31 20.32
N LEU A 117 -0.28 4.23 19.14
CA LEU A 117 1.15 3.94 18.99
C LEU A 117 2.01 5.01 19.63
N PHE A 118 1.78 6.28 19.29
CA PHE A 118 2.60 7.40 19.76
C PHE A 118 2.13 7.92 21.13
N GLY A 119 0.87 7.70 21.50
CA GLY A 119 0.28 8.22 22.74
C GLY A 119 -0.03 9.71 22.70
N GLU A 120 -0.09 10.29 21.51
CA GLU A 120 -0.36 11.70 21.23
C GLU A 120 -1.02 11.88 19.87
N SER A 121 -1.48 13.10 19.57
CA SER A 121 -2.05 13.42 18.26
C SER A 121 -1.02 13.28 17.15
N VAL A 122 -1.47 12.83 15.98
CA VAL A 122 -0.58 12.47 14.88
C VAL A 122 -0.70 13.41 13.70
N LEU A 123 0.41 13.58 12.97
CA LEU A 123 0.45 14.30 11.70
C LEU A 123 0.72 13.31 10.56
N PRO A 124 -0.28 13.01 9.72
CA PRO A 124 -0.08 12.16 8.55
C PRO A 124 0.92 12.79 7.58
N HIS A 125 1.92 12.02 7.15
CA HIS A 125 2.82 12.47 6.10
C HIS A 125 2.03 12.64 4.80
N SER A 126 2.16 13.79 4.13
CA SER A 126 1.43 14.08 2.88
C SER A 126 1.87 13.27 1.66
N ARG A 127 2.78 12.31 1.83
CA ARG A 127 3.40 11.55 0.75
C ARG A 127 2.73 10.17 0.66
N ASN A 128 1.59 10.15 -0.01
CA ASN A 128 0.92 8.89 -0.35
C ASN A 128 1.58 8.30 -1.59
N ILE A 129 1.85 6.99 -1.56
CA ILE A 129 2.53 6.28 -2.64
C ILE A 129 1.64 5.17 -3.18
N CYS A 130 1.29 5.26 -4.47
CA CYS A 130 0.57 4.20 -5.15
C CYS A 130 1.55 3.23 -5.78
N ARG A 131 1.48 1.95 -5.39
CA ARG A 131 2.22 0.87 -6.03
C ARG A 131 1.28 0.11 -6.97
N LEU A 132 1.63 0.04 -8.26
CA LEU A 132 0.96 -0.78 -9.25
C LEU A 132 1.98 -1.76 -9.84
N VAL A 133 1.64 -3.05 -9.86
CA VAL A 133 2.53 -4.12 -10.31
C VAL A 133 1.87 -4.88 -11.46
N PHE A 134 2.57 -4.99 -12.59
CA PHE A 134 2.12 -5.81 -13.72
C PHE A 134 2.45 -7.29 -13.47
N PRO A 135 1.72 -8.24 -14.10
CA PRO A 135 2.10 -9.64 -14.07
C PRO A 135 3.53 -9.87 -14.57
N ASN A 136 4.23 -10.86 -14.01
CA ASN A 136 5.58 -11.27 -14.42
C ASN A 136 6.68 -10.19 -14.27
N THR A 137 6.48 -9.17 -13.44
CA THR A 137 7.49 -8.12 -13.17
C THR A 137 8.18 -8.25 -11.81
N ALA A 138 8.21 -9.45 -11.20
CA ALA A 138 8.81 -9.65 -9.87
C ALA A 138 10.27 -9.17 -9.78
N LEU A 139 11.03 -9.28 -10.87
CA LEU A 139 12.41 -8.77 -10.94
C LEU A 139 12.49 -7.26 -10.63
N HIS A 140 11.43 -6.50 -10.88
CA HIS A 140 11.36 -5.06 -10.65
C HIS A 140 10.81 -4.68 -9.27
N SER A 141 10.59 -5.64 -8.37
CA SER A 141 10.18 -5.34 -6.99
C SER A 141 11.23 -4.51 -6.27
N THR A 142 10.79 -3.67 -5.33
CA THR A 142 11.70 -2.90 -4.50
C THR A 142 12.56 -3.85 -3.65
N PRO A 143 13.89 -3.74 -3.67
CA PRO A 143 14.75 -4.57 -2.82
C PRO A 143 14.52 -4.22 -1.33
N PRO A 144 14.98 -5.07 -0.39
CA PRO A 144 14.95 -4.74 1.03
C PRO A 144 15.61 -3.38 1.31
N HIS A 145 14.90 -2.50 2.00
CA HIS A 145 15.34 -1.14 2.34
C HIS A 145 14.57 -0.63 3.57
N GLN A 146 14.95 0.56 4.05
CA GLN A 146 14.24 1.31 5.08
C GLN A 146 13.71 2.61 4.49
N ASP A 147 12.45 2.93 4.79
CA ASP A 147 11.76 4.09 4.21
C ASP A 147 12.41 5.43 4.58
N ASN A 148 12.95 5.57 5.80
CA ASN A 148 13.54 6.83 6.26
C ASN A 148 14.59 7.40 5.28
N TRP A 149 15.40 6.56 4.65
CA TRP A 149 16.40 6.99 3.67
C TRP A 149 15.78 7.65 2.42
N HIS A 150 14.63 7.16 1.96
CA HIS A 150 14.00 7.58 0.71
C HIS A 150 12.86 8.59 0.89
N ILE A 151 12.14 8.48 2.01
CA ILE A 151 10.98 9.31 2.35
C ILE A 151 11.40 10.51 3.18
N GLY A 152 12.36 10.32 4.08
CA GLY A 152 12.80 11.31 5.06
C GLY A 152 11.77 11.57 6.15
N GLY A 153 11.97 12.65 6.90
CA GLY A 153 11.14 13.00 8.05
C GLY A 153 11.85 12.67 9.36
N SER A 154 11.14 11.97 10.25
CA SER A 154 11.68 11.49 11.53
C SER A 154 12.11 10.03 11.42
N GLU A 155 13.13 9.63 12.16
CA GLU A 155 13.48 8.20 12.37
C GLU A 155 12.35 7.43 13.07
N GLU A 156 11.43 8.14 13.73
CA GLU A 156 10.24 7.60 14.39
C GLU A 156 9.01 7.54 13.45
N THR A 157 9.19 7.74 12.14
CA THR A 157 8.07 7.68 11.17
C THR A 157 7.66 6.22 10.94
N TRP A 158 6.36 5.95 11.03
CA TRP A 158 5.78 4.64 10.69
C TRP A 158 5.00 4.70 9.38
N THR A 159 5.13 3.65 8.56
CA THR A 159 4.45 3.52 7.27
C THR A 159 3.19 2.67 7.42
N ALA A 160 2.06 3.19 6.93
CA ALA A 160 0.86 2.37 6.70
C ALA A 160 0.88 1.79 5.28
N TRP A 161 0.87 0.47 5.16
CA TRP A 161 0.74 -0.22 3.88
C TRP A 161 -0.67 -0.82 3.75
N LEU A 162 -1.39 -0.44 2.71
CA LEU A 162 -2.79 -0.82 2.49
C LEU A 162 -2.92 -1.63 1.18
N PRO A 163 -3.41 -2.87 1.23
CA PRO A 163 -3.67 -3.62 0.00
C PRO A 163 -4.96 -3.10 -0.67
N CYS A 164 -4.87 -2.66 -1.92
CA CYS A 164 -6.03 -2.32 -2.75
C CYS A 164 -6.59 -3.56 -3.47
N GLY A 165 -6.67 -4.71 -2.78
CA GLY A 165 -7.06 -6.00 -3.34
C GLY A 165 -6.50 -7.16 -2.52
N HIS A 166 -6.81 -8.40 -2.92
CA HIS A 166 -6.21 -9.56 -2.27
C HIS A 166 -4.73 -9.68 -2.67
N CYS A 167 -3.87 -10.03 -1.71
CA CYS A 167 -2.44 -10.25 -1.91
C CYS A 167 -2.10 -11.72 -1.62
N PRO A 168 -2.36 -12.65 -2.56
CA PRO A 168 -2.02 -14.04 -2.36
C PRO A 168 -0.50 -14.24 -2.35
N VAL A 169 -0.04 -15.31 -1.71
CA VAL A 169 1.39 -15.69 -1.68
C VAL A 169 1.92 -16.00 -3.09
N SER A 170 1.05 -16.46 -3.99
CA SER A 170 1.34 -16.72 -5.40
C SER A 170 0.23 -16.18 -6.29
N LEU A 171 0.61 -15.58 -7.42
CA LEU A 171 -0.30 -15.16 -8.50
C LEU A 171 -0.60 -16.30 -9.47
#